data_AF-A0A943RKK3-F1
#
_entry.id   AF-A0A943RKK3-F1
#
_cell.length_a   1.000
_cell.length_b   1.000
_cell.length_c   1.000
_cell.angle_alpha   90.00
_cell.angle_beta   90.00
_cell.angle_gamma   90.00
#
_symmetry.space_group_name_H-M   'P 1'
#
loop_
_entity.id
_entity.type
_entity.pdbx_description
1 polymer ?
#
loop_
_entity_poly.entity_id
_entity_poly.type
_entity_poly.pdbx_seq_one_letter_code
_entity_poly.pdbx_strand_id
1 'polypeptide(L)' 'MRMYILIKARLATMTELKESYTLDEALKLYALYQMENDVEAGHLEELRAEGGGSR' A
#
# COMPACT_ATOMS: atom_id res chain seq x y z
N MET A 1 -8.51 6.20 9.11
CA MET A 1 -7.11 6.41 8.67
C MET A 1 -6.80 5.92 7.24
N ARG A 2 -7.58 5.00 6.62
CA ARG A 2 -7.28 4.45 5.27
C ARG A 2 -7.15 5.51 4.16
N MET A 3 -8.05 6.47 4.10
CA MET A 3 -8.00 7.51 3.04
C MET A 3 -6.85 8.49 3.23
N TYR A 4 -6.44 8.74 4.48
CA TYR A 4 -5.23 9.53 4.77
C TYR A 4 -3.97 8.85 4.24
N ILE A 5 -3.90 7.51 4.29
CA ILE A 5 -2.78 6.74 3.75
C ILE A 5 -2.68 6.91 2.24
N LEU A 6 -3.80 6.83 1.52
CA LEU A 6 -3.83 7.06 0.07
C LEU A 6 -3.30 8.45 -0.32
N ILE A 7 -3.64 9.47 0.45
CA ILE A 7 -3.12 10.84 0.26
C ILE A 7 -1.62 10.89 0.55
N LYS A 8 -1.17 10.33 1.67
CA LYS A 8 0.25 10.33 2.05
C LYS A 8 1.11 9.57 1.04
N ALA A 9 0.60 8.48 0.49
CA ALA A 9 1.22 7.68 -0.56
C ALA A 9 1.15 8.33 -1.95
N ARG A 10 0.49 9.50 -2.09
CA ARG A 10 0.28 10.21 -3.36
C ARG A 10 -0.52 9.40 -4.40
N LEU A 11 -1.37 8.48 -3.95
CA LEU A 11 -2.24 7.66 -4.80
C LEU A 11 -3.57 8.34 -5.11
N ALA A 12 -4.00 9.27 -4.26
CA ALA A 12 -5.20 10.09 -4.48
C ALA A 12 -5.08 11.41 -3.71
N THR A 13 -5.73 12.46 -4.17
CA THR A 13 -5.88 13.73 -3.45
C THR A 13 -7.15 13.76 -2.61
N MET A 14 -7.22 14.72 -1.67
CA MET A 14 -8.45 14.96 -0.88
C MET A 14 -9.66 15.29 -1.78
N THR A 15 -9.44 16.03 -2.87
CA THR A 15 -10.50 16.39 -3.81
C THR A 15 -11.03 15.16 -4.54
N GLU A 16 -10.14 14.33 -5.11
CA GLU A 16 -10.55 13.10 -5.81
C GLU A 16 -11.31 12.13 -4.90
N LEU A 17 -10.88 11.98 -3.65
CA LEU A 17 -11.56 11.11 -2.67
C LEU A 17 -12.95 11.62 -2.28
N LYS A 18 -13.28 12.88 -2.53
CA LYS A 18 -14.60 13.47 -2.24
C LYS A 18 -15.50 13.56 -3.46
N GLU A 19 -14.92 13.79 -4.64
CA GLU A 19 -15.67 14.17 -5.83
C GLU A 19 -15.65 13.09 -6.92
N SER A 20 -14.61 12.26 -6.96
CA SER A 20 -14.38 11.29 -8.05
C SER A 20 -14.57 9.83 -7.63
N TYR A 21 -14.32 9.51 -6.35
CA TYR A 21 -14.43 8.15 -5.84
C TYR A 21 -15.66 7.97 -4.95
N THR A 22 -16.37 6.88 -5.15
CA THR A 22 -17.21 6.31 -4.11
C THR A 22 -16.35 5.73 -2.99
N LEU A 23 -16.95 5.54 -1.81
CA LEU A 23 -16.26 4.92 -0.67
C LEU A 23 -15.68 3.54 -1.03
N ASP A 24 -16.42 2.74 -1.81
CA ASP A 24 -16.00 1.40 -2.22
C ASP A 24 -14.78 1.42 -3.15
N GLU A 25 -14.76 2.33 -4.12
CA GLU A 25 -13.61 2.50 -5.03
C GLU A 25 -12.35 2.95 -4.28
N ALA A 26 -12.48 3.89 -3.35
CA ALA A 26 -11.37 4.31 -2.50
C ALA A 26 -10.86 3.16 -1.59
N LEU A 27 -11.76 2.31 -1.10
CA LEU A 27 -11.36 1.13 -0.32
C LEU A 27 -10.65 0.06 -1.18
N LYS A 28 -11.07 -0.12 -2.43
CA LYS A 28 -10.35 -0.99 -3.40
C LYS A 28 -8.95 -0.47 -3.68
N LEU A 29 -8.79 0.84 -3.86
CA LEU A 29 -7.47 1.45 -4.05
C LEU A 29 -6.56 1.23 -2.83
N TYR A 30 -7.13 1.33 -1.62
CA TYR A 30 -6.40 1.01 -0.39
C TYR A 30 -5.99 -0.46 -0.32
N ALA A 31 -6.85 -1.39 -0.75
CA ALA A 31 -6.53 -2.80 -0.78
C ALA A 31 -5.36 -3.10 -1.74
N LEU A 32 -5.32 -2.45 -2.91
CA LEU A 32 -4.19 -2.57 -3.84
C LEU A 32 -2.90 -2.06 -3.22
N TYR A 33 -2.93 -0.89 -2.57
CA TYR A 33 -1.77 -0.37 -1.83
C TYR A 33 -1.28 -1.35 -0.75
N GLN A 34 -2.18 -2.00 -0.02
CA GLN A 34 -1.78 -3.01 0.97
C GLN A 34 -1.11 -4.22 0.32
N MET A 35 -1.67 -4.73 -0.78
CA MET A 35 -1.09 -5.86 -1.51
C MET A 35 0.33 -5.56 -2.00
N GLU A 36 0.59 -4.34 -2.50
CA GLU A 36 1.95 -3.94 -2.91
C GLU A 36 2.93 -3.95 -1.73
N ASN A 37 2.53 -3.41 -0.57
CA ASN A 37 3.38 -3.44 0.62
C ASN A 37 3.63 -4.87 1.12
N ASP A 38 2.62 -5.74 1.06
CA ASP A 38 2.75 -7.14 1.47
C ASP A 38 3.74 -7.89 0.57
N VAL A 39 3.71 -7.62 -0.74
CA VAL A 39 4.67 -8.17 -1.70
C VAL A 39 6.08 -7.63 -1.43
N GLU A 40 6.25 -6.33 -1.17
CA GLU A 40 7.56 -5.75 -0.85
C GLU A 40 8.12 -6.30 0.47
N ALA A 41 7.26 -6.48 1.48
CA ALA A 41 7.63 -7.11 2.74
C ALA A 41 8.10 -8.56 2.54
N GLY A 42 7.38 -9.34 1.73
CA GLY A 42 7.76 -10.71 1.39
C GLY A 42 9.15 -10.80 0.74
N HIS A 43 9.42 -9.97 -0.27
CA HIS A 43 10.76 -9.91 -0.89
C HIS A 43 11.85 -9.52 0.11
N LEU A 44 11.57 -8.59 1.03
CA LEU A 44 12.54 -8.17 2.05
C LEU A 44 12.81 -9.28 3.07
N GLU A 45 11.80 -10.07 3.42
CA GLU A 45 11.95 -11.24 4.29
C GLU A 45 12.79 -12.33 3.62
N GLU A 46 12.57 -12.61 2.34
CA GLU A 46 13.38 -13.54 1.54
C GLU A 46 14.86 -13.11 1.51
N LEU A 47 15.13 -11.84 1.18
CA LEU A 47 16.50 -11.30 1.18
C LEU A 47 17.20 -11.39 2.54
N ARG A 48 16.45 -11.18 3.64
CA ARG A 48 16.98 -11.34 5.01
C ARG A 48 17.28 -12.80 5.34
N ALA A 49 16.42 -13.72 4.91
CA ALA A 49 16.62 -15.15 5.10
C ALA A 49 17.85 -15.65 4.33
N GLU A 50 18.04 -15.19 3.09
CA GLU A 50 19.19 -15.55 2.26
C GLU A 50 20.50 -14.90 2.75
N GLY A 51 20.45 -13.64 3.17
CA GLY A 51 21.62 -12.91 3.71
C GLY A 51 22.07 -13.37 5.11
N GLY A 52 21.23 -14.13 5.83
CA GLY A 52 21.52 -14.66 7.16
C GLY A 52 22.24 -16.01 7.18
N GLY A 53 22.42 -16.67 6.03
CA GLY A 53 23.00 -18.02 5.92
C GLY A 53 24.54 -18.09 5.85
N SER A 54 25.25 -16.96 5.93
CA SER A 54 26.73 -16.93 5.94
C SER A 54 27.29 -16.49 7.30
N ARG A 55 27.10 -17.31 8.34
CA ARG A 55 27.97 -17.34 9.54
C ARG A 55 28.04 -18.75 10.10
#